data_AF-A0A0Q7RY16-F1
#
_entry.id   AF-A0A0Q7RY16-F1
#
_cell.length_a   1.000
_cell.length_b   1.000
_cell.length_c   1.000
_cell.angle_alpha   90.00
_cell.angle_beta   90.00
_cell.angle_gamma   90.00
#
_symmetry.space_group_name_H-M   'P 1'
#
loop_
_entity.id
_entity.type
_entity.pdbx_description
1 polymer ?
#
loop_
_entity_poly.entity_id
_entity_poly.type
_entity_poly.pdbx_seq_one_letter_code
_entity_poly.pdbx_strand_id
1 'polypeptide(L)'
;MQLDPSVLASLARLIRDLHELVTLLKSGLSRAKPWQRQLAGHLAEVDQQLQVLRLTVAMERHDAEIVEAAERVTSACRLTAAALAGSRVDPTTRTAVHLIVDLASRIYAALSQLQG
;
A
#
# COMPACT_ATOMS: atom_id res chain seq x y z
N MET A 1 5.21 24.62 2.10
CA MET A 1 3.86 24.50 2.69
C MET A 1 4.01 23.84 4.06
N GLN A 2 3.57 24.46 5.14
CA GLN A 2 3.68 23.85 6.47
C GLN A 2 2.40 23.04 6.72
N LEU A 3 2.50 21.73 6.56
CA LEU A 3 1.35 20.82 6.69
C LEU A 3 0.82 20.82 8.13
N ASP A 4 -0.50 20.78 8.27
CA ASP A 4 -1.15 20.65 9.58
C ASP A 4 -0.63 19.37 10.27
N PRO A 5 -0.10 19.46 11.51
CA PRO A 5 0.39 18.30 12.25
C PRO A 5 -0.63 17.15 12.36
N SER A 6 -1.93 17.46 12.37
CA SER A 6 -3.01 16.46 12.43
C SER A 6 -3.15 15.66 11.12
N VAL A 7 -2.94 16.32 9.97
CA VAL A 7 -2.96 15.69 8.64
C VAL A 7 -1.74 14.79 8.48
N LEU A 8 -0.56 15.27 8.89
CA LEU A 8 0.67 14.47 8.90
C LEU A 8 0.54 13.23 9.78
N ALA A 9 0.00 13.37 11.00
CA ALA A 9 -0.21 12.24 11.90
C ALA A 9 -1.19 11.20 11.32
N SER A 10 -2.26 11.68 10.67
CA SER A 10 -3.25 10.83 10.01
C SER A 10 -2.64 10.06 8.82
N LEU A 11 -1.85 10.74 8.00
CA LEU A 11 -1.14 10.12 6.87
C LEU A 11 -0.12 9.08 7.36
N ALA A 12 0.69 9.42 8.36
CA ALA A 12 1.68 8.51 8.95
C ALA A 12 1.00 7.24 9.51
N ARG A 13 -0.18 7.41 10.13
CA ARG A 13 -0.99 6.28 10.58
C ARG A 13 -1.45 5.40 9.41
N LEU A 14 -2.00 5.98 8.34
CA LEU A 14 -2.44 5.21 7.17
C LEU A 14 -1.29 4.41 6.54
N ILE A 15 -0.12 5.03 6.38
CA ILE A 15 1.08 4.37 5.84
C ILE A 15 1.56 3.23 6.75
N ARG A 16 1.49 3.41 8.08
CA ARG A 16 1.83 2.35 9.04
C ARG A 16 0.83 1.20 8.95
N ASP A 17 -0.46 1.49 9.03
CA ASP A 17 -1.53 0.49 9.02
C ASP A 17 -1.47 -0.36 7.73
N LEU A 18 -1.21 0.28 6.58
CA LEU A 18 -1.01 -0.42 5.31
C LEU A 18 0.21 -1.35 5.34
N HIS A 19 1.36 -0.87 5.82
CA HIS A 19 2.57 -1.69 5.91
C HIS A 19 2.43 -2.86 6.88
N GLU A 20 1.79 -2.64 8.03
CA GLU A 20 1.52 -3.71 9.01
C GLU A 20 0.64 -4.80 8.39
N LEU A 21 -0.42 -4.41 7.67
CA LEU A 21 -1.30 -5.36 7.01
C LEU A 21 -0.61 -6.13 5.88
N VAL A 22 0.20 -5.45 5.05
CA VAL A 22 1.02 -6.10 4.00
C VAL A 22 2.00 -7.09 4.62
N THR A 23 2.67 -6.70 5.71
CA THR A 23 3.65 -7.53 6.42
C THR A 23 2.98 -8.75 7.05
N LEU A 24 1.85 -8.56 7.74
CA LEU A 24 1.09 -9.63 8.38
C LEU A 24 0.55 -10.62 7.34
N LEU A 25 0.03 -10.12 6.23
CA LEU A 25 -0.47 -10.99 5.16
C LEU A 25 0.68 -11.78 4.53
N LYS A 26 1.81 -11.13 4.22
CA LYS A 26 3.00 -11.75 3.63
C LYS A 26 3.61 -12.81 4.54
N SER A 27 3.64 -12.59 5.86
CA SER A 27 4.19 -13.53 6.84
C SER A 27 3.26 -14.73 7.10
N GLY A 28 1.94 -14.53 6.98
CA GLY A 28 0.93 -15.60 7.10
C GLY A 28 0.87 -16.57 5.91
N LEU A 29 1.54 -16.28 4.79
CA LEU A 29 1.51 -17.15 3.61
C LEU A 29 2.52 -18.30 3.73
N SER A 30 2.02 -19.54 3.70
CA SER A 30 2.86 -20.75 3.65
C SER A 30 3.59 -20.96 2.32
N ARG A 31 3.22 -20.23 1.26
CA ARG A 31 3.80 -20.30 -0.10
C ARG A 31 3.70 -21.69 -0.77
N ALA A 32 2.89 -22.60 -0.24
CA ALA A 32 2.72 -23.95 -0.76
C ALA A 32 1.96 -23.98 -2.11
N LYS A 33 0.94 -23.13 -2.25
CA LYS A 33 0.09 -23.06 -3.45
C LYS A 33 0.63 -22.01 -4.44
N PRO A 34 0.43 -22.20 -5.76
CA PRO A 34 0.85 -21.21 -6.77
C PRO A 34 0.35 -19.79 -6.48
N TRP A 35 -0.94 -19.64 -6.13
CA TRP A 35 -1.51 -18.33 -5.79
C TRP A 35 -0.85 -17.70 -4.55
N GLN A 36 -0.37 -18.50 -3.58
CA GLN A 36 0.30 -17.97 -2.39
C GLN A 36 1.68 -17.42 -2.74
N ARG A 37 2.41 -18.08 -3.65
CA ARG A 37 3.71 -17.57 -4.15
C ARG A 37 3.52 -16.30 -4.96
N GLN A 38 2.52 -16.29 -5.85
CA GLN A 38 2.20 -15.11 -6.64
C GLN A 38 1.80 -13.93 -5.75
N LEU A 39 0.91 -14.16 -4.77
CA LEU A 39 0.51 -13.14 -3.80
C LEU A 39 1.71 -12.65 -2.98
N ALA A 40 2.59 -13.53 -2.52
CA ALA A 40 3.80 -13.13 -1.80
C ALA A 40 4.72 -12.26 -2.64
N GLY A 41 4.83 -12.52 -3.95
CA GLY A 41 5.57 -11.68 -4.89
C GLY A 41 4.95 -10.29 -5.04
N HIS A 42 3.64 -10.22 -5.25
CA HIS A 42 2.93 -8.93 -5.33
C HIS A 42 3.01 -8.13 -4.02
N LEU A 43 2.90 -8.79 -2.85
CA LEU A 43 3.05 -8.13 -1.56
C LEU A 43 4.49 -7.63 -1.31
N ALA A 44 5.50 -8.31 -1.87
CA ALA A 44 6.88 -7.83 -1.80
C ALA A 44 7.08 -6.56 -2.64
N GLU A 45 6.44 -6.47 -3.81
CA GLU A 45 6.43 -5.26 -4.63
C GLU A 45 5.74 -4.10 -3.89
N VAL A 46 4.57 -4.35 -3.28
CA VAL A 46 3.87 -3.33 -2.48
C VAL A 46 4.74 -2.82 -1.32
N ASP A 47 5.42 -3.73 -0.62
CA ASP A 47 6.35 -3.40 0.48
C ASP A 47 7.51 -2.52 -0.01
N GLN A 48 8.09 -2.82 -1.18
CA GLN A 48 9.12 -2.00 -1.80
C GLN A 48 8.59 -0.60 -2.16
N GLN A 49 7.43 -0.48 -2.81
CA GLN A 49 6.86 0.82 -3.15
C GLN A 49 6.50 1.64 -1.90
N LEU A 50 6.05 0.99 -0.82
CA LEU A 50 5.81 1.66 0.47
C LEU A 50 7.09 2.22 1.08
N GLN A 51 8.19 1.48 0.98
CA GLN A 51 9.49 1.96 1.43
C GLN A 51 9.93 3.19 0.62
N VAL A 52 9.71 3.18 -0.70
CA VAL A 52 9.99 4.35 -1.54
C VAL A 52 9.14 5.54 -1.10
N LEU A 53 7.83 5.39 -0.93
CA LEU A 53 6.95 6.47 -0.47
C LEU A 53 7.42 7.04 0.88
N ARG A 54 7.76 6.18 1.85
CA ARG A 54 8.27 6.60 3.17
C ARG A 54 9.55 7.43 3.06
N LEU A 55 10.49 6.98 2.23
CA LEU A 55 11.74 7.71 1.99
C LEU A 55 11.46 9.05 1.29
N THR A 56 10.59 9.07 0.28
CA THR A 56 10.22 10.29 -0.44
C THR A 56 9.60 11.33 0.51
N VAL A 57 8.72 10.91 1.43
CA VAL A 57 8.15 11.77 2.48
C VAL A 57 9.22 12.21 3.48
N ALA A 58 10.04 11.30 3.98
CA ALA A 58 11.08 11.60 4.98
C ALA A 58 12.18 12.52 4.45
N MET A 59 12.43 12.50 3.14
CA MET A 59 13.37 13.38 2.46
C MET A 59 12.77 14.74 2.09
N GLU A 60 11.51 15.01 2.45
CA GLU A 60 10.80 16.25 2.13
C GLU A 60 10.88 16.58 0.63
N ARG A 61 10.73 15.56 -0.22
CA ARG A 61 10.71 15.74 -1.68
C ARG A 61 9.53 16.61 -2.10
N HIS A 62 9.58 17.13 -3.33
CA HIS A 62 8.49 17.91 -3.88
C HIS A 62 7.17 17.13 -3.82
N ASP A 63 6.07 17.84 -3.58
CA ASP A 63 4.74 17.23 -3.46
C ASP A 63 4.39 16.38 -4.70
N ALA A 64 4.86 16.77 -5.89
CA ALA A 64 4.79 16.00 -7.14
C ALA A 64 5.35 14.57 -7.00
N GLU A 65 6.56 14.45 -6.46
CA GLU A 65 7.24 13.16 -6.27
C GLU A 65 6.57 12.32 -5.20
N ILE A 66 6.03 12.95 -4.14
CA ILE A 66 5.30 12.25 -3.08
C ILE A 66 4.01 11.64 -3.63
N VAL A 67 3.24 12.40 -4.41
CA VAL A 67 1.99 11.89 -5.03
C VAL A 67 2.27 10.81 -6.06
N GLU A 68 3.32 10.96 -6.88
CA GLU A 68 3.72 9.91 -7.82
C GLU A 68 4.12 8.61 -7.08
N ALA A 69 4.86 8.71 -5.98
CA ALA A 69 5.19 7.55 -5.15
C ALA A 69 3.93 6.91 -4.54
N ALA A 70 2.95 7.70 -4.11
CA ALA A 70 1.67 7.20 -3.60
C ALA A 70 0.80 6.54 -4.69
N GLU A 71 0.84 7.07 -5.91
CA GLU A 71 0.20 6.46 -7.08
C GLU A 71 0.81 5.08 -7.37
N ARG A 72 2.15 4.97 -7.33
CA ARG A 72 2.86 3.69 -7.50
C ARG A 72 2.45 2.65 -6.45
N VAL A 73 2.34 3.04 -5.18
CA VAL A 73 1.80 2.17 -4.10
C VAL A 73 0.37 1.72 -4.43
N THR A 74 -0.50 2.64 -4.81
CA THR A 74 -1.90 2.35 -5.14
C THR A 74 -2.01 1.39 -6.32
N SER A 75 -1.20 1.60 -7.37
CA SER A 75 -1.14 0.74 -8.54
C SER A 75 -0.67 -0.67 -8.19
N ALA A 76 0.39 -0.82 -7.38
CA ALA A 76 0.88 -2.11 -6.91
C ALA A 76 -0.18 -2.88 -6.09
N CYS A 77 -0.92 -2.17 -5.21
CA CYS A 77 -2.02 -2.76 -4.46
C CYS A 77 -3.17 -3.23 -5.37
N ARG A 78 -3.55 -2.42 -6.38
CA ARG A 78 -4.59 -2.80 -7.35
C ARG A 78 -4.18 -4.00 -8.19
N LEU A 79 -2.92 -4.06 -8.63
CA LEU A 79 -2.36 -5.22 -9.33
C LEU A 79 -2.39 -6.47 -8.46
N THR A 80 -2.09 -6.33 -7.16
CA THR A 80 -2.20 -7.43 -6.18
C THR A 80 -3.63 -7.98 -6.11
N ALA A 81 -4.64 -7.10 -6.04
CA ALA A 81 -6.05 -7.52 -6.03
C ALA A 81 -6.47 -8.17 -7.36
N ALA A 82 -6.05 -7.59 -8.49
CA ALA A 82 -6.33 -8.13 -9.82
C ALA A 82 -5.72 -9.52 -10.01
N ALA A 83 -4.51 -9.76 -9.52
CA ALA A 83 -3.83 -11.06 -9.56
C ALA A 83 -4.57 -12.16 -8.80
N LEU A 84 -5.43 -11.79 -7.84
CA LEU A 84 -6.28 -12.73 -7.11
C LEU A 84 -7.66 -12.94 -7.76
N ALA A 85 -8.02 -12.16 -8.78
CA ALA A 85 -9.27 -12.36 -9.51
C ALA A 85 -9.31 -13.77 -10.12
N GLY A 86 -10.41 -14.50 -9.89
CA GLY A 86 -10.55 -15.90 -10.35
C GLY A 86 -9.73 -16.95 -9.57
N SER A 87 -8.92 -16.55 -8.58
CA SER A 87 -8.16 -17.49 -7.75
C SER A 87 -9.02 -18.12 -6.64
N ARG A 88 -8.63 -19.33 -6.19
CA ARG A 88 -9.23 -20.03 -5.02
C ARG A 88 -8.68 -19.53 -3.68
N VAL A 89 -8.41 -18.22 -3.60
CA VAL A 89 -7.98 -17.58 -2.37
C VAL A 89 -9.10 -17.68 -1.33
N ASP A 90 -8.75 -17.90 -0.07
CA ASP A 90 -9.74 -17.95 1.00
C ASP A 90 -10.35 -16.55 1.25
N PRO A 91 -11.56 -16.48 1.82
CA PRO A 91 -12.25 -15.21 2.04
C PRO A 91 -11.48 -14.23 2.93
N THR A 92 -10.75 -14.71 3.93
CA THR A 92 -9.98 -13.87 4.85
C THR A 92 -8.85 -13.16 4.12
N THR A 93 -8.06 -13.90 3.35
CA THR A 93 -7.00 -13.33 2.49
C THR A 93 -7.58 -12.34 1.48
N ARG A 94 -8.73 -12.65 0.87
CA ARG A 94 -9.40 -11.72 -0.07
C ARG A 94 -9.77 -10.40 0.60
N THR A 95 -10.37 -10.46 1.77
CA THR A 95 -10.74 -9.28 2.55
C THR A 95 -9.50 -8.47 2.94
N ALA A 96 -8.42 -9.13 3.37
CA ALA A 96 -7.17 -8.45 3.68
C ALA A 96 -6.61 -7.69 2.47
N VAL A 97 -6.63 -8.29 1.27
CA VAL A 97 -6.19 -7.60 0.05
C VAL A 97 -7.10 -6.43 -0.32
N HIS A 98 -8.41 -6.54 -0.13
CA HIS A 98 -9.30 -5.40 -0.33
C HIS A 98 -9.01 -4.24 0.65
N LEU A 99 -8.73 -4.54 1.92
CA LEU A 99 -8.33 -3.54 2.91
C LEU A 99 -6.99 -2.87 2.55
N ILE A 100 -6.03 -3.63 2.02
CA ILE A 100 -4.77 -3.09 1.47
C ILE A 100 -5.04 -2.07 0.36
N VAL A 101 -5.94 -2.37 -0.58
CA VAL A 101 -6.32 -1.46 -1.67
C VAL A 101 -7.02 -0.21 -1.15
N ASP A 102 -7.94 -0.36 -0.19
CA ASP A 102 -8.67 0.76 0.42
C ASP A 102 -7.71 1.72 1.14
N LEU A 103 -6.80 1.19 1.98
CA LEU A 103 -5.79 1.98 2.67
C LEU A 103 -4.87 2.73 1.69
N ALA A 104 -4.39 2.06 0.64
CA ALA A 104 -3.56 2.71 -0.38
C ALA A 104 -4.30 3.84 -1.11
N SER A 105 -5.58 3.63 -1.43
CA SER A 105 -6.41 4.64 -2.08
C SER A 105 -6.64 5.86 -1.18
N ARG A 106 -6.81 5.65 0.14
CA ARG A 106 -6.93 6.76 1.11
C ARG A 106 -5.63 7.55 1.25
N ILE A 107 -4.47 6.89 1.23
CA ILE A 107 -3.16 7.54 1.24
C ILE A 107 -3.01 8.43 0.01
N TYR A 108 -3.27 7.88 -1.18
CA TYR A 108 -3.19 8.64 -2.41
C TYR A 108 -4.15 9.84 -2.42
N ALA A 109 -5.42 9.62 -2.06
CA ALA A 109 -6.40 10.71 -1.99
C ALA A 109 -5.98 11.83 -1.02
N ALA A 110 -5.47 11.48 0.16
CA ALA A 110 -4.98 12.46 1.13
C ALA A 110 -3.78 13.26 0.58
N LEU A 111 -2.86 12.60 -0.12
CA LEU A 111 -1.68 13.26 -0.70
C LEU A 111 -2.01 14.11 -1.93
N SER A 112 -2.92 13.66 -2.80
CA SER A 112 -3.37 14.43 -3.97
C SER A 112 -4.13 15.70 -3.57
N GLN A 113 -4.86 15.68 -2.45
CA GLN A 113 -5.52 16.88 -1.91
C GLN A 113 -4.53 17.93 -1.40
N LEU A 114 -3.28 17.55 -1.10
CA LEU A 114 -2.25 18.49 -0.64
C LEU A 114 -1.54 19.21 -1.80
N GLN A 115 -1.72 18.77 -3.05
CA GLN A 115 -1.14 19.42 -4.22
C GLN A 115 -2.01 20.54 -4.82
N GLY A 116 -3.30 20.59 -4.45
CA GLY A 116 -4.25 21.60 -4.93
C GLY A 116 -4.39 22.75 -3.95
#